data_AF-A0A7W7HIU5-F1
#
_entry.id   AF-A0A7W7HIU5-F1
#
_cell.length_a   1.000
_cell.length_b   1.000
_cell.length_c   1.000
_cell.angle_alpha   90.00
_cell.angle_beta   90.00
_cell.angle_gamma   90.00
#
_symmetry.space_group_name_H-M   'P 1'
#
loop_
_entity.id
_entity.type
_entity.pdbx_description
1 polymer ?
#
loop_
_entity_poly.entity_id
_entity_poly.type
_entity_poly.pdbx_seq_one_letter_code
_entity_poly.pdbx_strand_id
1 'polypeptide(L)'
;MKMIADETCRRLVSAARAGDQRALEELIRAFLPLVYNVVGSALYRHADTDDVVQQVLLDVVRDLGSLRDPDRFRSWLLVITMREISAHRGRRDREAVRAVPLDDAADLPESGGFEELAVLRLGLHDQRREVARAGRWLDPDDRGLFALWWQELAGRITRQETADALGVNLTHAGVRVHRMREQLENARAVVAALSAERVCAGLTRAADGWDGEPSSLWRKRLARHVRGCGVCTRAEGDRIPVDRLLGDLALVAVPAALAGAALSRLAKTAAAAKTAAAAKTAAVAKTAAATKTTTAAKTSVAAKAATVPVTVKTATVSVAAVATLTAGVVILPGMASTPAVVSTPAAVSTPSTESTPSTPSRTAAPVTLTGTHSLELVATPGRFLASGPELATLAQTRTRRTAFTVVGGMSNPDCVSLRAADGRYLRHYAFRIKLAAPDGSAIFRADATWCPLTGDDGRVTLRSDNYPARVIHYRPDGELGIDETDGTPGFTAASTWIVRKG
;
A
#
# COMPACT_ATOMS: atom_id res chain seq x y z
N MET A 1 5.08 -8.04 -7.69
CA MET A 1 6.00 -8.71 -6.74
C MET A 1 5.74 -10.20 -6.85
N LYS A 2 6.71 -10.97 -7.35
CA LYS A 2 6.54 -12.41 -7.59
C LYS A 2 6.55 -13.11 -6.22
N MET A 3 5.50 -13.86 -5.87
CA MET A 3 5.51 -14.65 -4.64
C MET A 3 6.71 -15.61 -4.68
N ILE A 4 7.38 -15.76 -3.54
CA ILE A 4 8.41 -16.79 -3.37
C ILE A 4 7.72 -18.14 -3.63
N ALA A 5 8.31 -18.97 -4.49
CA ALA A 5 7.81 -20.32 -4.72
C ALA A 5 7.77 -21.10 -3.40
N ASP A 6 6.72 -21.88 -3.16
CA ASP A 6 6.47 -22.57 -1.89
C ASP A 6 7.68 -23.37 -1.39
N GLU A 7 8.41 -24.01 -2.30
CA GLU A 7 9.63 -24.75 -1.98
C GLU A 7 10.77 -23.86 -1.45
N THR A 8 10.93 -22.66 -2.02
CA THR A 8 11.92 -21.69 -1.53
C THR A 8 11.51 -21.16 -0.16
N CYS A 9 10.21 -20.96 0.07
CA CYS A 9 9.69 -20.56 1.39
C CYS A 9 9.98 -21.64 2.45
N ARG A 10 9.63 -22.90 2.17
CA ARG A 10 9.89 -24.07 3.03
C ARG A 10 11.36 -24.15 3.45
N ARG A 11 12.28 -23.99 2.50
CA ARG A 11 13.73 -24.01 2.74
C ARG A 11 14.18 -22.85 3.64
N LEU A 12 13.72 -21.63 3.37
CA LEU A 12 14.04 -20.44 4.17
C LEU A 12 13.52 -20.59 5.61
N VAL A 13 12.29 -21.07 5.79
CA VAL A 13 11.71 -21.32 7.11
C VAL A 13 12.52 -22.36 7.88
N SER A 14 12.90 -23.46 7.23
CA SER A 14 13.67 -24.53 7.86
C SER A 14 15.07 -24.07 8.30
N ALA A 15 15.75 -23.29 7.45
CA ALA A 15 17.05 -22.70 7.78
C ALA A 15 16.94 -21.65 8.90
N ALA A 16 15.92 -20.78 8.85
CA ALA A 16 15.67 -19.79 9.89
C ALA A 16 15.38 -20.44 11.25
N ARG A 17 14.63 -21.56 11.28
CA ARG A 17 14.39 -22.36 12.50
C ARG A 17 15.68 -22.98 13.05
N ALA A 18 16.62 -23.32 12.18
CA ALA A 18 17.95 -23.82 12.58
C ALA A 18 18.90 -22.69 13.06
N GLY A 19 18.45 -21.43 13.06
CA GLY A 19 19.22 -20.28 13.52
C GLY A 19 19.97 -19.52 12.43
N ASP A 20 19.73 -19.81 11.15
CA ASP A 20 20.29 -19.04 10.04
C ASP A 20 19.64 -17.64 9.98
N GLN A 21 20.41 -16.64 10.40
CA GLN A 21 19.96 -15.25 10.46
C GLN A 21 19.74 -14.64 9.07
N ARG A 22 20.45 -15.09 8.04
CA ARG A 22 20.27 -14.62 6.66
C ARG A 22 18.96 -15.17 6.08
N ALA A 23 18.67 -16.44 6.33
CA ALA A 23 17.41 -17.04 5.94
C ALA A 23 16.22 -16.35 6.61
N LEU A 24 16.34 -16.00 7.90
CA LEU A 24 15.32 -15.24 8.62
C LEU A 24 15.10 -13.84 8.02
N GLU A 25 16.19 -13.13 7.71
CA GLU A 25 16.12 -11.79 7.10
C GLU A 25 15.42 -11.83 5.73
N GLU A 26 15.79 -12.80 4.89
CA GLU A 26 15.20 -12.99 3.56
C GLU A 26 13.71 -13.35 3.66
N LEU A 27 13.35 -14.25 4.59
CA LEU A 27 11.97 -14.63 4.87
C LEU A 27 11.14 -13.40 5.31
N ILE A 28 11.63 -12.63 6.28
CA ILE A 28 10.91 -11.44 6.75
C ILE A 28 10.78 -10.41 5.63
N ARG A 29 11.85 -10.12 4.88
CA ARG A 29 11.82 -9.18 3.76
C ARG A 29 10.75 -9.55 2.73
N ALA A 30 10.58 -10.84 2.45
CA ALA A 30 9.60 -11.33 1.49
C ALA A 30 8.16 -11.19 1.96
N PHE A 31 7.89 -11.45 3.24
CA PHE A 31 6.53 -11.46 3.79
C PHE A 31 6.10 -10.14 4.43
N LEU A 32 7.04 -9.23 4.70
CA LEU A 32 6.77 -7.92 5.28
C LEU A 32 5.72 -7.12 4.48
N PRO A 33 5.73 -7.10 3.13
CA PRO A 33 4.67 -6.44 2.37
C PRO A 33 3.29 -7.05 2.55
N LEU A 34 3.19 -8.37 2.74
CA LEU A 34 1.90 -9.01 3.01
C LEU A 34 1.37 -8.53 4.37
N VAL A 35 2.20 -8.57 5.41
CA VAL A 35 1.84 -8.13 6.77
C VAL A 35 1.42 -6.66 6.77
N TYR A 36 2.22 -5.77 6.17
CA TYR A 36 1.89 -4.35 6.07
C TYR A 36 0.58 -4.08 5.34
N ASN A 37 0.31 -4.81 4.25
CA ASN A 37 -0.95 -4.64 3.52
C ASN A 37 -2.15 -5.12 4.35
N VAL A 38 -2.03 -6.25 5.05
CA VAL A 38 -3.11 -6.76 5.91
C VAL A 38 -3.36 -5.83 7.10
N VAL A 39 -2.31 -5.46 7.85
CA VAL A 39 -2.43 -4.57 9.02
C VAL A 39 -2.89 -3.18 8.60
N GLY A 40 -2.24 -2.59 7.59
CA GLY A 40 -2.58 -1.26 7.10
C GLY A 40 -4.00 -1.15 6.55
N SER A 41 -4.48 -2.20 5.86
CA SER A 41 -5.88 -2.26 5.41
C SER A 41 -6.85 -2.46 6.57
N ALA A 42 -6.51 -3.27 7.57
CA ALA A 42 -7.38 -3.53 8.71
C ALA A 42 -7.47 -2.34 9.69
N LEU A 43 -6.43 -1.52 9.78
CA LEU A 43 -6.35 -0.35 10.66
C LEU A 43 -6.54 0.97 9.93
N TYR A 44 -6.84 0.95 8.62
CA TYR A 44 -6.95 2.15 7.78
C TYR A 44 -5.74 3.10 7.91
N ARG A 45 -4.54 2.51 8.01
CA ARG A 45 -3.27 3.23 8.19
C ARG A 45 -3.23 4.20 9.38
N HIS A 46 -3.92 3.84 10.46
CA HIS A 46 -3.74 4.50 11.76
C HIS A 46 -2.24 4.60 12.11
N ALA A 47 -1.84 5.63 12.87
CA ALA A 47 -0.46 5.83 13.32
C ALA A 47 0.17 4.57 13.95
N ASP A 48 -0.67 3.72 14.54
CA ASP A 48 -0.28 2.49 15.22
C ASP A 48 0.01 1.31 14.25
N THR A 49 -0.09 1.50 12.94
CA THR A 49 0.16 0.45 11.94
C THR A 49 1.58 -0.10 12.08
N ASP A 50 2.58 0.78 12.20
CA ASP A 50 3.97 0.37 12.35
C ASP A 50 4.20 -0.38 13.67
N ASP A 51 3.52 0.00 14.74
CA ASP A 51 3.61 -0.67 16.04
C ASP A 51 3.02 -2.08 16.00
N VAL A 52 1.85 -2.24 15.35
CA VAL A 52 1.24 -3.56 15.18
C VAL A 52 2.08 -4.44 14.26
N VAL A 53 2.61 -3.91 13.15
CA VAL A 53 3.53 -4.67 12.29
C VAL A 53 4.79 -5.06 13.06
N GLN A 54 5.38 -4.16 13.84
CA GLN A 54 6.53 -4.46 14.68
C GLN A 54 6.22 -5.60 15.66
N GLN A 55 5.06 -5.56 16.32
CA GLN A 55 4.64 -6.61 17.25
C GLN A 55 4.47 -7.96 16.55
N VAL A 56 3.87 -7.99 15.36
CA VAL A 56 3.77 -9.19 14.53
C VAL A 56 5.16 -9.76 14.23
N LEU A 57 6.11 -8.92 13.79
CA LEU A 57 7.46 -9.38 13.48
C LEU A 57 8.21 -9.92 14.70
N LEU A 58 8.03 -9.29 15.87
CA LEU A 58 8.61 -9.76 17.12
C LEU A 58 8.05 -11.13 17.52
N ASP A 59 6.73 -11.30 17.43
CA ASP A 59 6.07 -12.57 17.69
C ASP A 59 6.49 -13.66 16.70
N VAL A 60 6.63 -13.31 15.41
CA VAL A 60 7.15 -14.23 14.39
C VAL A 60 8.54 -14.69 14.76
N VAL A 61 9.48 -13.79 15.05
CA VAL A 61 10.86 -14.18 15.41
C VAL A 61 10.91 -15.02 16.68
N ARG A 62 10.09 -14.68 17.69
CA ARG A 62 10.04 -15.42 18.96
C ARG A 62 9.46 -16.82 18.79
N ASP A 63 8.38 -16.94 18.02
CA ASP A 63 7.56 -18.15 17.97
C ASP A 63 7.90 -19.05 16.76
N LEU A 64 8.76 -18.61 15.83
CA LEU A 64 9.14 -19.36 14.62
C LEU A 64 9.67 -20.77 14.91
N GLY A 65 10.44 -20.93 15.98
CA GLY A 65 10.96 -22.23 16.39
C GLY A 65 9.87 -23.27 16.73
N SER A 66 8.70 -22.79 17.16
CA SER A 66 7.53 -23.62 17.52
C SER A 66 6.69 -24.07 16.33
N LEU A 67 6.92 -23.50 15.14
CA LEU A 67 6.20 -23.86 13.92
C LEU A 67 6.55 -25.30 13.52
N ARG A 68 5.58 -26.22 13.67
CA ARG A 68 5.79 -27.65 13.41
C ARG A 68 6.01 -27.93 11.92
N ASP A 69 5.19 -27.31 11.08
CA ASP A 69 5.16 -27.52 9.63
C ASP A 69 5.60 -26.25 8.89
N PRO A 70 6.77 -26.26 8.22
CA PRO A 70 7.25 -25.12 7.42
C PRO A 70 6.29 -24.69 6.30
N ASP A 71 5.49 -25.59 5.74
CA ASP A 71 4.57 -25.27 4.64
C ASP A 71 3.44 -24.36 5.09
N ARG A 72 3.08 -24.44 6.37
CA ARG A 72 2.02 -23.64 6.96
C ARG A 72 2.50 -22.29 7.47
N PHE A 73 3.73 -21.89 7.15
CA PHE A 73 4.29 -20.61 7.59
C PHE A 73 3.38 -19.43 7.25
N ARG A 74 2.80 -19.41 6.04
CA ARG A 74 1.94 -18.31 5.60
C ARG A 74 0.62 -18.26 6.37
N SER A 75 -0.08 -19.38 6.53
CA SER A 75 -1.25 -19.48 7.42
C SER A 75 -0.92 -19.02 8.83
N TRP A 76 0.20 -19.52 9.39
CA TRP A 76 0.64 -19.21 10.74
C TRP A 76 0.97 -17.73 10.93
N LEU A 77 1.64 -17.11 9.95
CA LEU A 77 1.92 -15.67 9.93
C LEU A 77 0.63 -14.84 9.94
N LEU A 78 -0.36 -15.23 9.12
CA LEU A 78 -1.64 -14.53 9.06
C LEU A 78 -2.43 -14.70 10.37
N VAL A 79 -2.35 -15.86 11.03
CA VAL A 79 -2.92 -16.08 12.38
C VAL A 79 -2.31 -15.10 13.40
N ILE A 80 -0.97 -14.97 13.44
CA ILE A 80 -0.30 -14.01 14.32
C ILE A 80 -0.74 -12.58 13.97
N THR A 81 -0.79 -12.25 12.68
CA THR A 81 -1.19 -10.92 12.21
C THR A 81 -2.60 -10.56 12.68
N MET A 82 -3.56 -11.47 12.51
CA MET A 82 -4.95 -11.27 12.94
C MET A 82 -5.10 -11.20 14.46
N ARG A 83 -4.31 -12.00 15.20
CA ARG A 83 -4.25 -11.92 16.66
C ARG A 83 -3.79 -10.53 17.11
N GLU A 84 -2.71 -9.99 16.54
CA GLU A 84 -2.18 -8.68 16.94
C GLU A 84 -3.10 -7.52 16.55
N ILE A 85 -3.75 -7.59 15.39
CA ILE A 85 -4.80 -6.62 15.01
C ILE A 85 -5.94 -6.64 16.04
N SER A 86 -6.39 -7.82 16.45
CA SER A 86 -7.48 -7.98 17.43
C SER A 86 -7.06 -7.50 18.82
N ALA A 87 -5.83 -7.82 19.23
CA ALA A 87 -5.28 -7.42 20.52
C ALA A 87 -5.09 -5.90 20.61
N HIS A 88 -4.60 -5.26 19.54
CA HIS A 88 -4.45 -3.81 19.47
C HIS A 88 -5.81 -3.10 19.62
N ARG A 89 -6.83 -3.54 18.86
CA ARG A 89 -8.20 -2.98 18.98
C ARG A 89 -8.78 -3.16 20.37
N GLY A 90 -8.67 -4.36 20.95
CA GLY A 90 -9.15 -4.62 22.30
C GLY A 90 -8.41 -3.84 23.39
N ARG A 91 -7.20 -3.32 23.14
CA ARG A 91 -6.54 -2.36 24.04
C ARG A 91 -7.12 -0.96 23.87
N ARG A 92 -7.23 -0.49 22.63
CA ARG A 92 -7.78 0.82 22.29
C ARG A 92 -9.21 1.01 22.80
N ASP A 93 -10.07 0.01 22.62
CA ASP A 93 -11.47 0.08 23.09
C ASP A 93 -11.53 0.22 24.63
N ARG A 94 -10.64 -0.47 25.35
CA ARG A 94 -10.55 -0.37 26.82
C ARG A 94 -9.98 0.97 27.27
N GLU A 95 -9.03 1.53 26.52
CA GLU A 95 -8.46 2.86 26.78
C GLU A 95 -9.49 3.96 26.51
N ALA A 96 -10.25 3.87 25.41
CA ALA A 96 -11.34 4.79 25.10
C ALA A 96 -12.45 4.80 26.16
N VAL A 97 -12.78 3.63 26.73
CA VAL A 97 -13.75 3.53 27.85
C VAL A 97 -13.21 4.11 29.16
N ARG A 98 -11.88 4.17 29.34
CA ARG A 98 -11.23 4.69 30.56
C ARG A 98 -10.86 6.16 30.49
N ALA A 99 -10.68 6.71 29.29
CA ALA A 99 -10.34 8.12 29.11
C ALA A 99 -11.55 9.02 29.39
N VAL A 100 -11.43 9.91 30.38
CA VAL A 100 -12.30 11.10 30.52
C VAL A 100 -11.94 12.06 29.37
N PRO A 101 -12.91 12.69 28.68
CA PRO A 101 -12.59 13.56 27.56
C PRO A 101 -11.80 14.78 28.06
N LEU A 102 -10.54 14.88 27.65
CA LEU A 102 -9.85 16.17 27.63
C LEU A 102 -10.14 16.76 26.25
N ASP A 103 -10.86 17.88 26.26
CA ASP A 103 -10.98 18.78 25.13
C ASP A 103 -9.58 19.28 24.74
N ASP A 104 -9.37 19.55 23.46
CA ASP A 104 -8.12 19.94 22.79
C ASP A 104 -7.25 18.81 22.20
N ALA A 105 -7.64 18.38 20.99
CA ALA A 105 -6.69 18.02 19.93
C ALA A 105 -7.33 18.33 18.56
N ALA A 106 -7.37 19.62 18.22
CA ALA A 106 -7.52 20.06 16.84
C ALA A 106 -6.29 19.63 16.02
N ASP A 107 -6.55 19.19 14.79
CA ASP A 107 -5.59 18.98 13.70
C ASP A 107 -4.50 17.92 13.91
N LEU A 108 -4.92 16.65 13.91
CA LEU A 108 -4.09 15.61 13.31
C LEU A 108 -4.40 15.58 11.80
N PRO A 109 -3.40 15.74 10.91
CA PRO A 109 -3.63 15.60 9.48
C PRO A 109 -4.24 14.22 9.21
N GLU A 110 -5.30 14.17 8.41
CA GLU A 110 -5.84 12.91 7.87
C GLU A 110 -4.66 12.12 7.32
N SER A 111 -4.20 11.11 8.07
CA SER A 111 -3.15 10.23 7.60
C SER A 111 -3.74 9.52 6.39
N GLY A 112 -3.31 9.98 5.21
CA GLY A 112 -3.71 9.43 3.93
C GLY A 112 -3.68 7.91 4.03
N GLY A 113 -4.88 7.34 3.93
CA GLY A 113 -5.08 5.91 3.91
C GLY A 113 -4.26 5.29 2.79
N PHE A 114 -4.17 3.98 2.81
CA PHE A 114 -3.43 3.18 1.84
C PHE A 114 -3.80 3.45 0.35
N GLU A 115 -4.86 4.22 0.10
CA GLU A 115 -5.42 4.58 -1.21
C GLU A 115 -4.44 5.26 -2.20
N GLU A 116 -3.38 5.94 -1.74
CA GLU A 116 -2.52 6.74 -2.65
C GLU A 116 -1.43 5.93 -3.40
N LEU A 117 -1.19 4.65 -3.05
CA LEU A 117 0.00 3.92 -3.55
C LEU A 117 -0.27 2.81 -4.59
N ALA A 118 -1.52 2.58 -5.04
CA ALA A 118 -1.81 1.55 -6.06
C ALA A 118 -3.00 1.86 -6.98
N VAL A 119 -3.08 3.06 -7.55
CA VAL A 119 -4.18 3.38 -8.48
C VAL A 119 -3.69 4.05 -9.76
N LEU A 120 -3.48 3.24 -10.78
CA LEU A 120 -3.38 3.68 -12.18
C LEU A 120 -4.64 3.21 -12.93
N ARG A 121 -5.67 4.08 -12.97
CA ARG A 121 -6.78 4.22 -13.94
C ARG A 121 -7.92 5.04 -13.30
N LEU A 122 -8.20 6.21 -13.86
CA LEU A 122 -8.97 7.32 -13.27
C LEU A 122 -10.40 7.03 -12.82
N GLY A 123 -11.19 6.26 -13.58
CA GLY A 123 -12.58 6.00 -13.21
C GLY A 123 -12.74 5.08 -11.99
N LEU A 124 -11.74 4.24 -11.72
CA LEU A 124 -11.76 3.32 -10.57
C LEU A 124 -11.25 3.98 -9.29
N HIS A 125 -10.59 5.15 -9.35
CA HIS A 125 -9.99 5.77 -8.17
C HIS A 125 -11.04 6.23 -7.16
N ASP A 126 -12.11 6.87 -7.61
CA ASP A 126 -13.15 7.36 -6.71
C ASP A 126 -13.96 6.21 -6.14
N GLN A 127 -14.26 5.19 -6.93
CA GLN A 127 -14.87 3.95 -6.43
C GLN A 127 -13.94 3.16 -5.50
N ARG A 128 -12.61 3.23 -5.67
CA ARG A 128 -11.63 2.63 -4.76
C ARG A 128 -11.54 3.39 -3.44
N ARG A 129 -11.51 4.73 -3.48
CA ARG A 129 -11.63 5.58 -2.29
C ARG A 129 -12.97 5.36 -1.59
N GLU A 130 -14.04 5.15 -2.35
CA GLU A 130 -15.35 4.78 -1.81
C GLU A 130 -15.31 3.42 -1.10
N VAL A 131 -14.68 2.39 -1.68
CA VAL A 131 -14.50 1.08 -1.01
C VAL A 131 -13.73 1.20 0.29
N ALA A 132 -12.65 1.98 0.31
CA ALA A 132 -11.89 2.23 1.52
C ALA A 132 -12.70 2.96 2.60
N ARG A 133 -13.42 4.02 2.21
CA ARG A 133 -14.34 4.74 3.09
C ARG A 133 -15.46 3.83 3.61
N ALA A 134 -16.03 2.99 2.74
CA ALA A 134 -17.07 2.03 3.06
C ALA A 134 -16.56 0.94 4.01
N GLY A 135 -15.29 0.52 3.89
CA GLY A 135 -14.66 -0.39 4.83
C GLY A 135 -14.78 0.09 6.28
N ARG A 136 -14.70 1.41 6.54
CA ARG A 136 -14.83 1.97 7.90
C ARG A 136 -16.20 1.68 8.53
N TRP A 137 -17.23 1.44 7.74
CA TRP A 137 -18.58 1.11 8.21
C TRP A 137 -18.75 -0.38 8.53
N LEU A 138 -17.78 -1.23 8.20
CA LEU A 138 -17.78 -2.64 8.58
C LEU A 138 -17.57 -2.79 10.09
N ASP A 139 -18.20 -3.82 10.64
CA ASP A 139 -17.97 -4.26 12.00
C ASP A 139 -16.47 -4.57 12.22
N PRO A 140 -15.92 -4.36 13.43
CA PRO A 140 -14.49 -4.50 13.68
C PRO A 140 -13.92 -5.83 13.17
N ASP A 141 -14.57 -6.95 13.47
CA ASP A 141 -14.13 -8.28 13.02
C ASP A 141 -14.12 -8.43 11.49
N ASP A 142 -15.08 -7.79 10.81
CA ASP A 142 -15.22 -7.85 9.36
C ASP A 142 -14.21 -6.94 8.63
N ARG A 143 -13.65 -5.92 9.30
CA ARG A 143 -12.55 -5.10 8.74
C ARG A 143 -11.27 -5.91 8.54
N GLY A 144 -10.96 -6.82 9.48
CA GLY A 144 -9.83 -7.73 9.36
C GLY A 144 -10.06 -8.78 8.27
N LEU A 145 -11.30 -9.29 8.19
CA LEU A 145 -11.73 -10.19 7.12
C LEU A 145 -11.63 -9.54 5.74
N PHE A 146 -12.03 -8.26 5.62
CA PHE A 146 -11.90 -7.48 4.38
C PHE A 146 -10.44 -7.38 3.93
N ALA A 147 -9.50 -7.12 4.85
CA ALA A 147 -8.08 -7.06 4.54
C ALA A 147 -7.52 -8.40 4.01
N LEU A 148 -7.93 -9.53 4.61
CA LEU A 148 -7.55 -10.86 4.12
C LEU A 148 -8.17 -11.16 2.75
N TRP A 149 -9.47 -10.91 2.59
CA TRP A 149 -10.18 -11.12 1.35
C TRP A 149 -9.60 -10.29 0.19
N TRP A 150 -9.14 -9.06 0.45
CA TRP A 150 -8.41 -8.27 -0.54
C TRP A 150 -7.14 -8.98 -1.02
N GLN A 151 -6.34 -9.53 -0.09
CA GLN A 151 -5.13 -10.27 -0.48
C GLN A 151 -5.47 -11.56 -1.24
N GLU A 152 -6.64 -12.16 -0.96
CA GLU A 152 -7.14 -13.34 -1.67
C GLU A 152 -7.49 -13.00 -3.13
N LEU A 153 -8.20 -11.90 -3.36
CA LEU A 153 -8.47 -11.40 -4.72
C LEU A 153 -7.20 -11.03 -5.48
N ALA A 154 -6.19 -10.51 -4.79
CA ALA A 154 -4.88 -10.23 -5.36
C ALA A 154 -4.05 -11.50 -5.66
N GLY A 155 -4.59 -12.70 -5.40
CA GLY A 155 -3.93 -13.99 -5.63
C GLY A 155 -2.73 -14.24 -4.72
N ARG A 156 -2.62 -13.50 -3.60
CA ARG A 156 -1.50 -13.62 -2.65
C ARG A 156 -1.78 -14.58 -1.52
N ILE A 157 -3.06 -14.79 -1.23
CA ILE A 157 -3.50 -15.78 -0.26
C ILE A 157 -4.63 -16.62 -0.81
N THR A 158 -4.76 -17.83 -0.29
CA THR A 158 -5.83 -18.77 -0.63
C THR A 158 -6.95 -18.66 0.39
N ARG A 159 -8.16 -19.10 0.00
CA ARG A 159 -9.30 -19.18 0.92
C ARG A 159 -9.02 -20.05 2.14
N GLN A 160 -8.19 -21.09 2.01
CA GLN A 160 -7.79 -21.93 3.14
C GLN A 160 -7.00 -21.15 4.19
N GLU A 161 -6.10 -20.26 3.76
CA GLU A 161 -5.31 -19.46 4.70
C GLU A 161 -6.13 -18.34 5.30
N THR A 162 -7.09 -17.79 4.56
CA THR A 162 -8.12 -16.91 5.12
C THR A 162 -8.86 -17.64 6.24
N ALA A 163 -9.26 -18.89 6.03
CA ALA A 163 -9.96 -19.69 7.04
C ALA A 163 -9.08 -19.97 8.26
N ASP A 164 -7.83 -20.38 8.04
CA ASP A 164 -6.84 -20.63 9.09
C ASP A 164 -6.60 -19.37 9.94
N ALA A 165 -6.43 -18.20 9.30
CA ALA A 165 -6.19 -16.92 9.96
C ALA A 165 -7.36 -16.47 10.85
N LEU A 166 -8.58 -16.84 10.47
CA LEU A 166 -9.80 -16.55 11.24
C LEU A 166 -10.11 -17.62 12.30
N GLY A 167 -9.38 -18.74 12.30
CA GLY A 167 -9.66 -19.88 13.19
C GLY A 167 -10.98 -20.59 12.87
N VAL A 168 -11.42 -20.59 11.61
CA VAL A 168 -12.67 -21.23 11.18
C VAL A 168 -12.41 -22.23 10.05
N ASN A 169 -13.38 -23.10 9.76
CA ASN A 169 -13.29 -24.00 8.62
C ASN A 169 -13.53 -23.27 7.27
N LEU A 170 -13.13 -23.91 6.17
CA LEU A 170 -13.20 -23.36 4.81
C LEU A 170 -14.61 -22.90 4.40
N THR A 171 -15.63 -23.70 4.70
CA THR A 171 -17.04 -23.40 4.40
C THR A 171 -17.51 -22.17 5.16
N HIS A 172 -17.19 -22.09 6.45
CA HIS A 172 -17.56 -20.97 7.30
C HIS A 172 -16.84 -19.67 6.88
N ALA A 173 -15.56 -19.75 6.48
CA ALA A 173 -14.86 -18.62 5.87
C ALA A 173 -15.55 -18.14 4.59
N GLY A 174 -16.03 -19.07 3.75
CA GLY A 174 -16.89 -18.81 2.59
C GLY A 174 -18.09 -17.91 2.93
N VAL A 175 -18.90 -18.36 3.90
CA VAL A 175 -20.10 -17.66 4.35
C VAL A 175 -19.79 -16.30 4.96
N ARG A 176 -18.72 -16.20 5.78
CA ARG A 176 -18.32 -14.93 6.39
C ARG A 176 -17.89 -13.91 5.33
N VAL A 177 -17.09 -14.31 4.34
CA VAL A 177 -16.69 -13.43 3.23
C VAL A 177 -17.91 -12.95 2.44
N HIS A 178 -18.85 -13.84 2.14
CA HIS A 178 -20.09 -13.47 1.45
C HIS A 178 -20.87 -12.40 2.23
N ARG A 179 -21.12 -12.63 3.52
CA ARG A 179 -21.84 -11.68 4.38
C ARG A 179 -21.10 -10.35 4.48
N MET A 180 -19.78 -10.38 4.69
CA MET A 180 -18.96 -9.16 4.75
C MET A 180 -19.04 -8.38 3.43
N ARG A 181 -19.01 -9.05 2.27
CA ARG A 181 -19.17 -8.42 0.96
C ARG A 181 -20.53 -7.72 0.82
N GLU A 182 -21.62 -8.37 1.21
CA GLU A 182 -22.95 -7.74 1.21
C GLU A 182 -22.97 -6.50 2.13
N GLN A 183 -22.33 -6.58 3.29
CA GLN A 183 -22.21 -5.44 4.19
C GLN A 183 -21.40 -4.29 3.58
N LEU A 184 -20.33 -4.60 2.86
CA LEU A 184 -19.47 -3.63 2.19
C LEU A 184 -20.21 -2.92 1.06
N GLU A 185 -20.99 -3.64 0.23
CA GLU A 185 -21.81 -3.01 -0.82
C GLU A 185 -22.89 -2.09 -0.22
N ASN A 186 -23.53 -2.50 0.87
CA ASN A 186 -24.46 -1.62 1.59
C ASN A 186 -23.76 -0.36 2.14
N ALA A 187 -22.53 -0.52 2.66
CA ALA A 187 -21.74 0.61 3.15
C ALA A 187 -21.33 1.56 2.01
N ARG A 188 -20.95 1.02 0.85
CA ARG A 188 -20.65 1.78 -0.37
C ARG A 188 -21.84 2.61 -0.83
N ALA A 189 -23.03 2.01 -0.83
CA ALA A 189 -24.27 2.73 -1.14
C ALA A 189 -24.51 3.91 -0.18
N VAL A 190 -24.29 3.72 1.12
CA VAL A 190 -24.38 4.78 2.13
C VAL A 190 -23.34 5.87 1.90
N VAL A 191 -22.07 5.51 1.68
CA VAL A 191 -20.99 6.48 1.41
C VAL A 191 -21.28 7.31 0.17
N ALA A 192 -21.73 6.68 -0.91
CA ALA A 192 -22.10 7.37 -2.14
C ALA A 192 -23.26 8.35 -1.91
N ALA A 193 -24.31 7.92 -1.22
CA ALA A 193 -25.47 8.76 -0.95
C ALA A 193 -25.14 9.95 -0.02
N LEU A 194 -24.23 9.77 0.95
CA LEU A 194 -23.74 10.85 1.82
C LEU A 194 -22.76 11.79 1.10
N SER A 195 -22.03 11.29 0.10
CA SER A 195 -21.05 12.08 -0.66
C SER A 195 -21.65 12.75 -1.90
N ALA A 196 -22.95 12.61 -2.14
CA ALA A 196 -23.63 13.19 -3.29
C ALA A 196 -23.70 14.72 -3.17
N GLU A 197 -23.54 15.45 -4.29
CA GLU A 197 -23.62 16.92 -4.33
C GLU A 197 -24.92 17.47 -3.73
N ARG A 198 -26.02 16.72 -3.85
CA ARG A 198 -27.30 17.02 -3.22
C ARG A 198 -27.76 15.83 -2.40
N VAL A 199 -27.53 15.93 -1.10
CA VAL A 199 -27.96 14.91 -0.13
C VAL A 199 -29.49 14.90 -0.04
N CYS A 200 -30.08 13.71 -0.07
CA CYS A 200 -31.53 13.54 0.09
C CYS A 200 -31.98 14.02 1.48
N ALA A 201 -33.01 14.86 1.56
CA ALA A 201 -33.56 15.33 2.85
C ALA A 201 -34.05 14.20 3.77
N GLY A 202 -34.48 13.06 3.20
CA GLY A 202 -34.79 11.86 3.98
C GLY A 202 -33.55 11.20 4.59
N LEU A 203 -32.42 11.24 3.89
CA LEU A 203 -31.14 10.75 4.37
C LEU A 203 -30.57 11.67 5.46
N THR A 204 -30.70 12.99 5.31
CA THR A 204 -30.35 13.97 6.36
C THR A 204 -31.10 13.65 7.65
N ARG A 205 -32.43 13.50 7.59
CA ARG A 205 -33.23 13.09 8.76
C ARG A 205 -32.85 11.73 9.33
N ALA A 206 -32.45 10.80 8.47
CA ALA A 206 -31.97 9.49 8.90
C ALA A 206 -30.61 9.58 9.61
N ALA A 207 -29.81 10.62 9.33
CA ALA A 207 -28.53 10.93 9.95
C ALA A 207 -28.63 11.90 11.14
N ASP A 208 -29.82 12.39 11.50
CA ASP A 208 -30.00 13.28 12.65
C ASP A 208 -29.47 12.63 13.95
N GLY A 209 -28.58 13.36 14.63
CA GLY A 209 -27.90 12.91 15.85
C GLY A 209 -26.66 12.03 15.62
N TRP A 210 -26.21 11.90 14.37
CA TRP A 210 -24.94 11.23 14.04
C TRP A 210 -23.76 12.18 14.26
N ASP A 211 -22.75 11.69 14.97
CA ASP A 211 -21.47 12.34 15.25
C ASP A 211 -20.49 12.33 14.06
N GLY A 212 -20.88 11.73 12.93
CA GLY A 212 -20.04 11.59 11.74
C GLY A 212 -19.15 10.34 11.77
N GLU A 213 -19.15 9.57 12.86
CA GLU A 213 -18.31 8.38 13.00
C GLU A 213 -18.97 7.11 12.42
N PRO A 214 -18.35 6.42 11.44
CA PRO A 214 -18.89 5.19 10.88
C PRO A 214 -19.07 4.07 11.93
N SER A 215 -20.31 3.59 12.09
CA SER A 215 -20.63 2.46 12.96
C SER A 215 -21.62 1.50 12.31
N SER A 216 -21.72 0.26 12.82
CA SER A 216 -22.65 -0.73 12.28
C SER A 216 -24.12 -0.40 12.54
N LEU A 217 -24.41 0.32 13.64
CA LEU A 217 -25.74 0.85 13.93
C LEU A 217 -26.14 1.89 12.87
N TRP A 218 -25.29 2.87 12.62
CA TRP A 218 -25.54 3.92 11.64
C TRP A 218 -25.57 3.36 10.22
N ARG A 219 -24.67 2.43 9.87
CA ARG A 219 -24.72 1.69 8.59
C ARG A 219 -26.09 1.07 8.35
N LYS A 220 -26.64 0.34 9.32
CA LYS A 220 -27.95 -0.32 9.20
C LYS A 220 -29.09 0.70 9.06
N ARG A 221 -29.06 1.79 9.84
CA ARG A 221 -30.07 2.86 9.80
C ARG A 221 -30.08 3.55 8.43
N LEU A 222 -28.93 4.01 7.96
CA LEU A 222 -28.80 4.73 6.69
C LEU A 222 -29.03 3.81 5.48
N ALA A 223 -28.50 2.58 5.49
CA ALA A 223 -28.71 1.62 4.40
C ALA A 223 -30.18 1.20 4.24
N ARG A 224 -31.00 1.26 5.30
CA ARG A 224 -32.46 1.05 5.19
C ARG A 224 -33.11 2.18 4.40
N HIS A 225 -32.70 3.43 4.64
CA HIS A 225 -33.22 4.57 3.89
C HIS A 225 -32.75 4.52 2.43
N VAL A 226 -31.44 4.32 2.20
CA VAL A 226 -30.83 4.33 0.87
C VAL A 226 -31.50 3.32 -0.07
N ARG A 227 -31.78 2.09 0.40
CA ARG A 227 -32.50 1.07 -0.39
C ARG A 227 -33.96 1.39 -0.67
N GLY A 228 -34.62 2.17 0.19
CA GLY A 228 -36.04 2.52 0.06
C GLY A 228 -36.29 3.86 -0.64
N CYS A 229 -35.25 4.62 -0.98
CA CYS A 229 -35.36 5.98 -1.50
C CYS A 229 -34.83 6.07 -2.93
N GLY A 230 -35.73 6.26 -3.90
CA GLY A 230 -35.35 6.37 -5.32
C GLY A 230 -34.43 7.55 -5.67
N VAL A 231 -34.23 8.54 -4.79
CA VAL A 231 -33.20 9.58 -4.95
C VAL A 231 -31.83 9.03 -4.56
N CYS A 232 -31.74 8.39 -3.38
CA CYS A 232 -30.50 7.78 -2.92
C CYS A 232 -30.05 6.64 -3.85
N THR A 233 -30.97 5.80 -4.32
CA THR A 233 -30.65 4.71 -5.24
C THR A 233 -30.18 5.20 -6.63
N ARG A 234 -30.51 6.43 -7.04
CA ARG A 234 -29.94 7.03 -8.26
C ARG A 234 -28.54 7.59 -8.01
N ALA A 235 -28.29 8.17 -6.84
CA ALA A 235 -26.95 8.59 -6.42
C ALA A 235 -25.98 7.39 -6.31
N GLU A 236 -26.52 6.17 -6.23
CA GLU A 236 -25.72 4.97 -6.31
C GLU A 236 -25.06 4.75 -7.67
N GLY A 237 -25.64 5.23 -8.77
CA GLY A 237 -25.08 5.17 -10.12
C GLY A 237 -24.73 3.75 -10.62
N ASP A 238 -23.99 3.69 -11.73
CA ASP A 238 -23.45 2.44 -12.28
C ASP A 238 -22.12 2.09 -11.59
N ARG A 239 -22.21 1.57 -10.37
CA ARG A 239 -21.03 1.11 -9.61
C ARG A 239 -20.57 -0.26 -10.09
N ILE A 240 -19.26 -0.40 -10.23
CA ILE A 240 -18.64 -1.70 -10.49
C ILE A 240 -18.75 -2.53 -9.19
N PRO A 241 -19.20 -3.79 -9.28
CA PRO A 241 -19.19 -4.71 -8.14
C PRO A 241 -17.79 -4.80 -7.53
N VAL A 242 -17.71 -4.83 -6.20
CA VAL A 242 -16.44 -4.73 -5.48
C VAL A 242 -15.44 -5.80 -5.92
N ASP A 243 -15.85 -7.04 -6.19
CA ASP A 243 -14.95 -8.12 -6.59
C ASP A 243 -14.22 -7.82 -7.91
N ARG A 244 -14.92 -7.18 -8.87
CA ARG A 244 -14.33 -6.76 -10.14
C ARG A 244 -13.45 -5.54 -9.95
N LEU A 245 -13.87 -4.61 -9.09
CA LEU A 245 -13.09 -3.42 -8.77
C LEU A 245 -11.73 -3.80 -8.15
N LEU A 246 -11.72 -4.85 -7.32
CA LEU A 246 -10.58 -5.31 -6.52
C LEU A 246 -9.73 -6.39 -7.20
N GLY A 247 -10.32 -7.25 -8.02
CA GLY A 247 -9.62 -8.32 -8.74
C GLY A 247 -8.61 -7.81 -9.79
N ASP A 248 -8.83 -6.62 -10.35
CA ASP A 248 -7.91 -5.98 -11.30
C ASP A 248 -6.75 -5.20 -10.61
N LEU A 249 -6.59 -5.30 -9.29
CA LEU A 249 -5.50 -4.65 -8.53
C LEU A 249 -4.36 -5.59 -8.15
N ALA A 250 -3.25 -5.46 -8.85
CA ALA A 250 -1.95 -5.79 -8.29
C ALA A 250 -1.41 -4.60 -7.46
N LEU A 251 -1.60 -4.73 -6.16
CA LEU A 251 -1.23 -3.89 -5.00
C LEU A 251 0.13 -3.17 -4.96
N VAL A 252 0.12 -2.18 -4.05
CA VAL A 252 1.17 -1.28 -3.52
C VAL A 252 2.55 -1.90 -3.35
N ALA A 253 3.58 -1.15 -3.77
CA ALA A 253 4.98 -1.38 -3.42
C ALA A 253 5.29 -0.78 -2.04
N VAL A 254 5.83 -1.58 -1.12
CA VAL A 254 6.36 -1.08 0.16
C VAL A 254 7.62 -0.27 -0.11
N PRO A 255 7.77 0.96 0.44
CA PRO A 255 9.02 1.71 0.35
C PRO A 255 10.18 0.88 0.93
N ALA A 256 11.23 0.64 0.15
CA ALA A 256 12.36 -0.19 0.54
C ALA A 256 13.04 0.27 1.86
N ALA A 257 12.91 1.56 2.19
CA ALA A 257 13.41 2.14 3.44
C ALA A 257 12.76 1.55 4.71
N LEU A 258 11.46 1.23 4.68
CA LEU A 258 10.75 0.62 5.81
C LEU A 258 11.19 -0.83 6.04
N ALA A 259 11.43 -1.58 4.95
CA ALA A 259 11.98 -2.93 5.04
C ALA A 259 13.38 -2.94 5.67
N GLY A 260 14.25 -2.00 5.28
CA GLY A 260 15.58 -1.85 5.89
C GLY A 260 15.52 -1.46 7.37
N ALA A 261 14.64 -0.52 7.74
CA ALA A 261 14.48 -0.07 9.13
C ALA A 261 13.96 -1.19 10.04
N ALA A 262 12.93 -1.93 9.62
CA ALA A 262 12.38 -3.05 10.38
C ALA A 262 13.42 -4.16 10.59
N LEU A 263 14.15 -4.54 9.52
CA LEU A 263 15.22 -5.54 9.60
C LEU A 263 16.36 -5.08 10.53
N SER A 264 16.74 -3.80 10.49
CA SER A 264 17.78 -3.25 11.37
C SER A 264 17.37 -3.24 12.84
N ARG A 265 16.08 -2.98 13.14
CA ARG A 265 15.53 -3.04 14.51
C ARG A 265 15.48 -4.47 15.02
N LEU A 266 15.04 -5.42 14.19
CA LEU A 266 15.05 -6.85 14.52
C LEU A 266 16.45 -7.40 14.75
N ALA A 267 17.45 -6.99 13.96
CA ALA A 267 18.84 -7.35 14.17
C ALA A 267 19.37 -6.81 15.50
N LYS A 268 19.01 -5.57 15.87
CA LYS A 268 19.37 -4.95 17.16
C LYS A 268 18.71 -5.64 18.35
N THR A 269 17.42 -6.02 18.26
CA THR A 269 16.74 -6.74 19.35
C THR A 269 17.22 -8.19 19.47
N ALA A 270 17.54 -8.87 18.37
CA ALA A 270 18.18 -10.19 18.39
C ALA A 270 19.60 -10.14 18.97
N ALA A 271 20.38 -9.09 18.66
CA ALA A 271 21.69 -8.87 19.27
C ALA A 271 21.57 -8.58 20.77
N ALA A 272 20.57 -7.77 21.19
CA ALA A 272 20.28 -7.50 22.60
C ALA A 272 19.80 -8.75 23.35
N ALA A 273 19.04 -9.64 22.70
CA ALA A 273 18.65 -10.92 23.27
C ALA A 273 19.84 -11.88 23.42
N LYS A 274 20.79 -11.88 22.46
CA LYS A 274 22.05 -12.64 22.56
C LYS A 274 22.96 -12.13 23.67
N THR A 275 23.09 -10.81 23.85
CA THR A 275 23.87 -10.24 24.97
C THR A 275 23.19 -10.46 26.32
N ALA A 276 21.86 -10.40 26.40
CA ALA A 276 21.11 -10.73 27.61
C ALA A 276 21.21 -12.23 27.96
N ALA A 277 21.20 -13.12 26.96
CA ALA A 277 21.40 -14.55 27.16
C ALA A 277 22.84 -14.86 27.61
N ALA A 278 23.86 -14.21 27.01
CA ALA A 278 25.26 -14.31 27.41
C ALA A 278 25.51 -13.73 28.81
N ALA A 279 24.84 -12.62 29.18
CA ALA A 279 24.90 -12.03 30.51
C ALA A 279 24.24 -12.95 31.56
N LYS A 280 23.14 -13.64 31.21
CA LYS A 280 22.52 -14.65 32.08
C LYS A 280 23.41 -15.89 32.25
N THR A 281 24.14 -16.32 31.23
CA THR A 281 25.12 -17.43 31.36
C THR A 281 26.34 -17.01 32.18
N ALA A 282 26.83 -15.78 32.02
CA ALA A 282 27.91 -15.22 32.83
C ALA A 282 27.51 -14.98 34.29
N ALA A 283 26.25 -14.61 34.55
CA ALA A 283 25.70 -14.45 35.90
C ALA A 283 25.57 -15.81 36.61
N VAL A 284 25.12 -16.86 35.92
CA VAL A 284 25.05 -18.23 36.47
C VAL A 284 26.47 -18.82 36.70
N ALA A 285 27.45 -18.47 35.87
CA ALA A 285 28.85 -18.85 36.08
C ALA A 285 29.49 -18.12 37.28
N LYS A 286 29.09 -16.87 37.57
CA LYS A 286 29.58 -16.12 38.74
C LYS A 286 28.99 -16.58 40.07
N THR A 287 27.77 -17.11 40.11
CA THR A 287 27.19 -17.68 41.34
C THR A 287 27.75 -19.06 41.69
N ALA A 288 28.31 -19.81 40.72
CA ALA A 288 28.98 -21.08 40.98
C ALA A 288 30.42 -20.93 41.54
N ALA A 289 31.03 -19.75 41.37
CA ALA A 289 32.40 -19.48 41.83
C ALA A 289 32.50 -18.90 43.25
N ALA A 290 31.37 -18.60 43.92
CA ALA A 290 31.34 -17.94 45.23
C ALA A 290 31.12 -18.88 46.45
N THR A 291 31.06 -20.20 46.26
CA THR A 291 30.73 -21.15 47.37
C THR A 291 31.81 -22.22 47.62
N LYS A 292 33.09 -21.84 47.59
CA LYS A 292 34.20 -22.73 48.03
C LYS A 292 35.24 -22.00 48.87
N THR A 293 34.87 -21.69 50.11
CA THR A 293 35.72 -21.52 51.32
C THR A 293 34.76 -21.00 52.39
N THR A 294 34.44 -21.69 53.48
CA THR A 294 35.34 -22.15 54.55
C THR A 294 34.72 -23.31 55.34
N THR A 295 35.52 -24.34 55.59
CA THR A 295 35.31 -25.41 56.57
C THR A 295 35.73 -24.96 57.97
N ALA A 296 35.17 -25.64 59.00
CA ALA A 296 35.45 -25.61 60.45
C ALA A 296 34.56 -24.64 61.27
N ALA A 297 33.89 -25.01 62.37
CA ALA A 297 33.81 -26.25 63.13
C ALA A 297 32.59 -26.24 64.08
N LYS A 298 32.04 -27.44 64.31
CA LYS A 298 31.38 -27.99 65.52
C LYS A 298 29.98 -27.51 66.01
N THR A 299 29.24 -28.57 66.37
CA THR A 299 28.17 -28.77 67.38
C THR A 299 26.70 -28.42 67.09
N SER A 300 25.95 -29.50 66.82
CA SER A 300 24.62 -29.86 67.35
C SER A 300 23.48 -28.85 67.34
N VAL A 301 22.40 -29.16 66.59
CA VAL A 301 21.09 -29.66 67.07
C VAL A 301 20.14 -29.74 65.86
N ALA A 302 19.25 -30.72 65.89
CA ALA A 302 18.35 -31.13 64.81
C ALA A 302 17.37 -30.05 64.33
N ALA A 303 17.13 -30.02 63.01
CA ALA A 303 15.81 -29.75 62.43
C ALA A 303 15.75 -30.30 60.98
N LYS A 304 14.81 -31.22 60.73
CA LYS A 304 14.44 -31.71 59.41
C LYS A 304 13.85 -30.55 58.59
N ALA A 305 14.40 -30.30 57.41
CA ALA A 305 13.66 -29.70 56.30
C ALA A 305 14.15 -30.34 54.99
N ALA A 306 13.32 -31.21 54.41
CA ALA A 306 13.57 -31.82 53.12
C ALA A 306 13.45 -30.75 52.03
N THR A 307 14.54 -30.47 51.33
CA THR A 307 14.52 -29.80 50.04
C THR A 307 15.16 -30.73 49.00
N VAL A 308 14.36 -31.12 48.02
CA VAL A 308 14.78 -31.93 46.88
C VAL A 308 15.45 -31.00 45.87
N PRO A 309 16.75 -31.17 45.53
CA PRO A 309 17.34 -30.40 44.44
C PRO A 309 16.93 -31.00 43.10
N VAL A 310 16.11 -30.25 42.36
CA VAL A 310 15.84 -30.49 40.93
C VAL A 310 17.14 -30.28 40.17
N THR A 311 17.73 -31.37 39.68
CA THR A 311 18.95 -31.34 38.86
C THR A 311 18.54 -31.07 37.41
N VAL A 312 18.65 -29.83 36.95
CA VAL A 312 18.47 -29.50 35.53
C VAL A 312 19.79 -29.82 34.80
N LYS A 313 19.83 -30.97 34.12
CA LYS A 313 20.88 -31.30 33.15
C LYS A 313 20.67 -30.46 31.89
N THR A 314 21.39 -29.35 31.74
CA THR A 314 21.59 -28.72 30.42
C THR A 314 22.80 -29.34 29.75
N ALA A 315 22.55 -30.20 28.76
CA ALA A 315 23.56 -30.70 27.85
C ALA A 315 24.00 -29.58 26.90
N THR A 316 25.20 -29.02 27.12
CA THR A 316 25.85 -28.16 26.13
C THR A 316 26.59 -29.05 25.14
N VAL A 317 25.97 -29.31 24.00
CA VAL A 317 26.67 -29.82 22.82
C VAL A 317 27.46 -28.65 22.25
N SER A 318 28.78 -28.72 22.41
CA SER A 318 29.72 -27.81 21.77
C SER A 318 30.02 -28.34 20.37
N VAL A 319 29.81 -27.54 19.33
CA VAL A 319 30.45 -27.77 18.04
C VAL A 319 31.10 -26.48 17.60
N ALA A 320 32.42 -26.45 17.76
CA ALA A 320 33.31 -25.58 17.02
C ALA A 320 33.64 -26.28 15.70
N ALA A 321 33.58 -25.56 14.58
CA ALA A 321 34.37 -25.88 13.39
C ALA A 321 34.52 -24.65 12.50
N VAL A 322 35.77 -24.20 12.39
CA VAL A 322 36.31 -23.29 11.38
C VAL A 322 36.47 -24.07 10.07
N ALA A 323 36.12 -23.48 8.93
CA ALA A 323 36.73 -23.81 7.64
C ALA A 323 36.54 -22.68 6.62
N THR A 324 37.59 -21.89 6.44
CA THR A 324 37.87 -21.12 5.22
C THR A 324 38.16 -22.08 4.07
N LEU A 325 37.45 -21.94 2.95
CA LEU A 325 37.86 -22.48 1.65
C LEU A 325 37.55 -21.46 0.55
N THR A 326 38.63 -20.85 0.05
CA THR A 326 38.75 -20.27 -1.27
C THR A 326 38.83 -21.39 -2.31
N ALA A 327 37.93 -21.41 -3.29
CA ALA A 327 38.15 -22.06 -4.58
C ALA A 327 37.24 -21.40 -5.62
N GLY A 328 37.85 -20.78 -6.63
CA GLY A 328 37.15 -20.26 -7.79
C GLY A 328 36.78 -21.37 -8.77
N VAL A 329 35.71 -21.16 -9.53
CA VAL A 329 35.46 -21.84 -10.80
C VAL A 329 34.79 -20.87 -11.77
N VAL A 330 35.60 -20.41 -12.72
CA VAL A 330 35.42 -20.46 -14.19
C VAL A 330 34.08 -19.98 -14.77
N ILE A 331 34.18 -18.88 -15.50
CA ILE A 331 33.25 -18.43 -16.55
C ILE A 331 33.54 -19.26 -17.81
N LEU A 332 32.51 -19.89 -18.40
CA LEU A 332 32.42 -20.14 -19.85
C LEU A 332 30.94 -20.07 -20.30
N PRO A 333 30.66 -19.64 -21.55
CA PRO A 333 29.35 -19.21 -22.00
C PRO A 333 28.61 -20.24 -22.86
N GLY A 334 27.30 -20.03 -22.97
CA GLY A 334 26.52 -20.36 -24.17
C GLY A 334 25.99 -21.79 -24.25
N MET A 335 24.67 -21.91 -24.34
CA MET A 335 24.04 -22.66 -25.43
C MET A 335 22.58 -22.26 -25.56
N ALA A 336 22.28 -21.71 -26.74
CA ALA A 336 20.95 -21.46 -27.23
C ALA A 336 20.24 -22.78 -27.51
N SER A 337 18.94 -22.83 -27.22
CA SER A 337 18.01 -23.77 -27.84
C SER A 337 16.63 -23.11 -27.94
N THR A 338 16.33 -22.56 -29.11
CA THR A 338 14.97 -22.59 -29.68
C THR A 338 14.59 -24.05 -29.95
N PRO A 339 13.29 -24.41 -29.88
CA PRO A 339 12.60 -24.57 -31.15
C PRO A 339 11.12 -24.14 -31.18
N ALA A 340 10.72 -23.79 -32.41
CA ALA A 340 9.50 -24.18 -33.11
C ALA A 340 8.13 -23.70 -32.60
N VAL A 341 7.71 -22.60 -33.24
CA VAL A 341 6.40 -22.44 -33.92
C VAL A 341 5.71 -23.77 -34.27
N VAL A 342 4.49 -23.97 -33.77
CA VAL A 342 3.44 -24.74 -34.47
C VAL A 342 2.05 -24.14 -34.13
N SER A 343 1.47 -23.50 -35.14
CA SER A 343 0.07 -23.49 -35.60
C SER A 343 -1.10 -23.26 -34.62
N THR A 344 -1.73 -22.11 -34.84
CA THR A 344 -3.19 -21.84 -34.77
C THR A 344 -3.99 -22.86 -35.58
N PRO A 345 -5.27 -23.12 -35.25
CA PRO A 345 -6.31 -22.61 -36.15
C PRO A 345 -7.59 -22.09 -35.49
N ALA A 346 -8.26 -21.21 -36.26
CA ALA A 346 -9.70 -20.93 -36.39
C ALA A 346 -10.47 -20.48 -35.13
N ALA A 347 -10.82 -19.20 -34.99
CA ALA A 347 -11.90 -18.51 -35.71
C ALA A 347 -13.28 -19.16 -35.52
N VAL A 348 -14.06 -18.64 -34.56
CA VAL A 348 -15.52 -18.78 -34.54
C VAL A 348 -16.11 -17.38 -34.33
N SER A 349 -17.01 -17.06 -35.24
CA SER A 349 -17.60 -15.75 -35.52
C SER A 349 -18.51 -15.22 -34.41
N THR A 350 -18.45 -13.90 -34.26
CA THR A 350 -19.48 -13.02 -33.66
C THR A 350 -20.86 -13.20 -34.32
N PRO A 351 -21.92 -12.74 -33.62
CA PRO A 351 -22.66 -11.62 -34.20
C PRO A 351 -22.78 -10.43 -33.24
N SER A 352 -22.66 -9.25 -33.86
CA SER A 352 -22.79 -7.91 -33.28
C SER A 352 -24.24 -7.44 -33.32
N THR A 353 -24.69 -6.78 -32.26
CA THR A 353 -25.63 -5.64 -32.27
C THR A 353 -25.43 -4.98 -30.90
N GLU A 354 -25.04 -3.73 -30.76
CA GLU A 354 -25.97 -2.60 -30.75
C GLU A 354 -25.19 -1.27 -30.60
N SER A 355 -25.79 -0.23 -31.16
CA SER A 355 -25.21 1.01 -31.66
C SER A 355 -24.71 2.02 -30.61
N THR A 356 -23.59 2.68 -30.89
CA THR A 356 -23.13 3.89 -30.18
C THR A 356 -23.34 5.13 -31.06
N PRO A 357 -23.92 6.24 -30.58
CA PRO A 357 -23.95 7.48 -31.34
C PRO A 357 -22.60 8.20 -31.23
N SER A 358 -22.06 8.58 -32.38
CA SER A 358 -20.84 9.38 -32.55
C SER A 358 -21.17 10.88 -32.60
N THR A 359 -20.18 11.75 -32.29
CA THR A 359 -19.81 13.03 -32.98
C THR A 359 -19.27 14.10 -31.98
N PRO A 360 -18.28 14.97 -32.32
CA PRO A 360 -17.19 14.87 -33.31
C PRO A 360 -15.77 15.02 -32.68
N SER A 361 -14.77 14.43 -33.33
CA SER A 361 -13.35 14.79 -33.15
C SER A 361 -13.03 16.09 -33.89
N ARG A 362 -12.48 17.07 -33.18
CA ARG A 362 -11.83 18.25 -33.77
C ARG A 362 -10.36 17.89 -34.01
N THR A 363 -9.98 17.75 -35.28
CA THR A 363 -8.60 17.51 -35.72
C THR A 363 -7.71 18.69 -35.33
N ALA A 364 -6.71 18.47 -34.48
CA ALA A 364 -5.68 19.45 -34.16
C ALA A 364 -4.47 19.27 -35.09
N ALA A 365 -4.00 20.35 -35.69
CA ALA A 365 -2.77 20.41 -36.48
C ALA A 365 -1.52 20.15 -35.61
N PRO A 366 -0.42 19.61 -36.17
CA PRO A 366 0.79 19.29 -35.43
C PRO A 366 1.48 20.58 -34.95
N VAL A 367 1.71 20.65 -33.65
CA VAL A 367 2.19 21.83 -32.94
C VAL A 367 3.71 21.98 -33.11
N THR A 368 4.15 23.06 -33.78
CA THR A 368 5.56 23.50 -33.86
C THR A 368 6.05 24.14 -32.55
N LEU A 369 5.98 23.40 -31.44
CA LEU A 369 6.68 23.73 -30.20
C LEU A 369 8.03 23.01 -30.21
N THR A 370 8.98 23.44 -31.04
CA THR A 370 10.34 22.88 -31.02
C THR A 370 11.29 23.88 -30.37
N GLY A 371 12.27 23.38 -29.62
CA GLY A 371 13.26 24.20 -28.91
C GLY A 371 12.96 24.41 -27.42
N THR A 372 13.73 25.29 -26.78
CA THR A 372 13.61 25.58 -25.34
C THR A 372 12.61 26.70 -25.10
N HIS A 373 11.63 26.44 -24.22
CA HIS A 373 10.54 27.35 -23.89
C HIS A 373 10.30 27.43 -22.38
N SER A 374 9.75 28.55 -21.94
CA SER A 374 9.17 28.74 -20.62
C SER A 374 7.66 28.89 -20.74
N LEU A 375 6.91 28.23 -19.87
CA LEU A 375 5.44 28.25 -19.89
C LEU A 375 4.95 29.16 -18.76
N GLU A 376 4.35 30.29 -19.10
CA GLU A 376 3.78 31.25 -18.15
C GLU A 376 2.30 30.93 -17.89
N LEU A 377 1.88 30.85 -16.63
CA LEU A 377 0.51 30.51 -16.28
C LEU A 377 -0.42 31.73 -16.45
N VAL A 378 -1.56 31.55 -17.11
CA VAL A 378 -2.52 32.65 -17.35
C VAL A 378 -3.18 33.16 -16.08
N ALA A 379 -3.57 32.26 -15.15
CA ALA A 379 -4.19 32.64 -13.88
C ALA A 379 -3.28 33.46 -12.96
N THR A 380 -1.96 33.32 -13.08
CA THR A 380 -0.99 34.10 -12.30
C THR A 380 0.13 34.64 -13.20
N PRO A 381 -0.10 35.77 -13.89
CA PRO A 381 0.88 36.39 -14.77
C PRO A 381 2.25 36.58 -14.11
N GLY A 382 3.32 36.38 -14.86
CA GLY A 382 4.69 36.42 -14.35
C GLY A 382 5.15 35.17 -13.60
N ARG A 383 4.30 34.14 -13.46
CA ARG A 383 4.71 32.85 -12.89
C ARG A 383 4.85 31.78 -13.98
N PHE A 384 6.00 31.11 -13.97
CA PHE A 384 6.39 30.13 -14.97
C PHE A 384 6.43 28.73 -14.37
N LEU A 385 6.04 27.73 -15.16
CA LEU A 385 6.31 26.33 -14.85
C LEU A 385 7.81 26.14 -14.58
N ALA A 386 8.13 25.48 -13.46
CA ALA A 386 9.49 25.28 -13.00
C ALA A 386 9.74 23.84 -12.56
N SER A 387 10.95 23.35 -12.82
CA SER A 387 11.45 22.09 -12.28
C SER A 387 11.73 22.22 -10.78
N GLY A 388 11.03 21.44 -9.96
CA GLY A 388 11.36 21.24 -8.54
C GLY A 388 12.19 19.98 -8.27
N PRO A 389 12.52 19.71 -6.99
CA PRO A 389 13.24 18.49 -6.62
C PRO A 389 12.41 17.24 -6.88
N GLU A 390 11.12 17.28 -6.57
CA GLU A 390 10.18 16.18 -6.75
C GLU A 390 9.00 16.61 -7.63
N LEU A 391 8.18 17.55 -7.17
CA LEU A 391 7.06 18.12 -7.92
C LEU A 391 7.48 19.33 -8.77
N ALA A 392 6.75 19.57 -9.86
CA ALA A 392 6.85 20.81 -10.60
C ALA A 392 6.15 21.93 -9.82
N THR A 393 6.68 23.14 -9.92
CA THR A 393 6.18 24.31 -9.20
C THR A 393 6.02 25.50 -10.15
N LEU A 394 5.55 26.61 -9.61
CA LEU A 394 5.57 27.90 -10.29
C LEU A 394 6.68 28.79 -9.73
N ALA A 395 7.50 29.37 -10.60
CA ALA A 395 8.57 30.30 -10.23
C ALA A 395 8.36 31.67 -10.88
N GLN A 396 8.74 32.74 -10.18
CA GLN A 396 8.59 34.13 -10.66
C GLN A 396 9.78 34.58 -11.54
N THR A 397 10.91 33.88 -11.47
CA THR A 397 12.12 34.25 -12.21
C THR A 397 12.40 33.24 -13.31
N ARG A 398 12.64 33.74 -14.52
CA ARG A 398 13.09 32.91 -15.63
C ARG A 398 14.54 32.47 -15.39
N THR A 399 14.71 31.19 -15.11
CA THR A 399 16.00 30.56 -14.81
C THR A 399 16.12 29.26 -15.60
N ARG A 400 17.22 28.53 -15.45
CA ARG A 400 17.33 27.17 -16.01
C ARG A 400 16.23 26.22 -15.52
N ARG A 401 15.62 26.48 -14.35
CA ARG A 401 14.53 25.66 -13.82
C ARG A 401 13.21 25.87 -14.56
N THR A 402 13.02 27.02 -15.20
CA THR A 402 11.79 27.35 -15.94
C THR A 402 11.92 27.10 -17.44
N ALA A 403 13.06 26.55 -17.87
CA ALA A 403 13.38 26.31 -19.27
C ALA A 403 13.23 24.82 -19.59
N PHE A 404 12.27 24.49 -20.45
CA PHE A 404 12.00 23.13 -20.90
C PHE A 404 12.29 23.01 -22.39
N THR A 405 13.10 22.02 -22.75
CA THR A 405 13.30 21.64 -24.15
C THR A 405 12.12 20.77 -24.57
N VAL A 406 11.35 21.24 -25.54
CA VAL A 406 10.24 20.48 -26.09
C VAL A 406 10.78 19.51 -27.14
N VAL A 407 10.50 18.23 -26.95
CA VAL A 407 10.89 17.13 -27.85
C VAL A 407 9.64 16.39 -28.31
N GLY A 408 9.77 15.54 -29.34
CA GLY A 408 8.67 14.67 -29.78
C GLY A 408 8.16 13.78 -28.65
N GLY A 409 6.84 13.55 -28.62
CA GLY A 409 6.18 12.75 -27.60
C GLY A 409 6.74 11.34 -27.52
N MET A 410 6.99 10.86 -26.31
CA MET A 410 7.64 9.58 -26.09
C MET A 410 6.70 8.38 -26.33
N SER A 411 5.39 8.55 -26.16
CA SER A 411 4.38 7.53 -26.47
C SER A 411 3.63 7.79 -27.77
N ASN A 412 3.47 9.05 -28.15
CA ASN A 412 2.66 9.49 -29.28
C ASN A 412 3.42 10.55 -30.09
N PRO A 413 3.76 10.28 -31.36
CA PRO A 413 4.55 11.20 -32.19
C PRO A 413 3.82 12.50 -32.55
N ASP A 414 2.49 12.54 -32.48
CA ASP A 414 1.70 13.74 -32.74
C ASP A 414 1.65 14.70 -31.53
N CYS A 415 2.20 14.28 -30.40
CA CYS A 415 2.25 15.03 -29.16
C CYS A 415 3.71 15.37 -28.77
N VAL A 416 3.91 16.03 -27.63
CA VAL A 416 5.25 16.51 -27.20
C VAL A 416 5.61 16.05 -25.79
N SER A 417 6.90 16.03 -25.49
CA SER A 417 7.43 15.83 -24.13
C SER A 417 8.30 17.00 -23.73
N LEU A 418 8.25 17.38 -22.45
CA LEU A 418 8.96 18.54 -21.90
C LEU A 418 10.16 18.06 -21.08
N ARG A 419 11.38 18.28 -21.60
CA ARG A 419 12.62 17.87 -20.95
C ARG A 419 13.30 19.04 -20.24
N ALA A 420 13.52 18.91 -18.94
CA ALA A 420 14.29 19.87 -18.16
C ALA A 420 15.79 19.81 -18.49
N ALA A 421 16.54 20.84 -18.08
CA ALA A 421 17.98 20.94 -18.34
C ALA A 421 18.81 19.80 -17.71
N ASP A 422 18.32 19.19 -16.63
CA ASP A 422 18.94 18.05 -15.95
C ASP A 422 18.60 16.68 -16.59
N GLY A 423 17.89 16.68 -17.73
CA GLY A 423 17.52 15.48 -18.47
C GLY A 423 16.27 14.77 -17.97
N ARG A 424 15.65 15.23 -16.86
CA ARG A 424 14.35 14.73 -16.40
C ARG A 424 13.23 15.25 -17.29
N TYR A 425 12.13 14.50 -17.33
CA TYR A 425 10.93 14.87 -18.08
C TYR A 425 9.81 15.27 -17.14
N LEU A 426 9.03 16.26 -17.59
CA LEU A 426 7.76 16.61 -16.99
C LEU A 426 6.76 15.48 -17.26
N ARG A 427 6.29 14.84 -16.21
CA ARG A 427 5.25 13.81 -16.30
C ARG A 427 4.19 14.03 -15.24
N HIS A 428 3.00 13.51 -15.48
CA HIS A 428 2.10 13.28 -14.37
C HIS A 428 2.46 11.98 -13.63
N TYR A 429 2.15 11.93 -12.35
CA TYR A 429 2.22 10.74 -11.52
C TYR A 429 1.31 10.94 -10.33
N ALA A 430 0.38 10.00 -10.10
CA ALA A 430 -0.69 10.18 -9.12
C ALA A 430 -1.40 11.54 -9.28
N PHE A 431 -1.66 11.95 -10.53
CA PHE A 431 -2.29 13.23 -10.90
C PHE A 431 -1.54 14.50 -10.54
N ARG A 432 -0.32 14.41 -10.01
CA ARG A 432 0.54 15.55 -9.75
C ARG A 432 1.57 15.66 -10.85
N ILE A 433 2.02 16.88 -11.14
CA ILE A 433 3.09 17.11 -12.11
C ILE A 433 4.44 17.00 -11.41
N LYS A 434 5.31 16.12 -11.92
CA LYS A 434 6.64 15.88 -11.35
C LYS A 434 7.73 15.85 -12.41
N LEU A 435 8.98 15.98 -11.95
CA LEU A 435 10.17 15.80 -12.79
C LEU A 435 10.85 14.47 -12.47
N ALA A 436 10.90 13.58 -13.46
CA ALA A 436 11.49 12.24 -13.29
C ALA A 436 12.44 11.88 -14.43
N ALA A 437 13.47 11.11 -14.11
CA ALA A 437 14.34 10.50 -15.10
C ALA A 437 13.58 9.39 -15.86
N PRO A 438 13.79 9.22 -17.18
CA PRO A 438 13.14 8.17 -17.95
C PRO A 438 13.56 6.78 -17.45
N ASP A 439 12.58 5.94 -17.13
CA ASP A 439 12.78 4.57 -16.65
C ASP A 439 12.62 3.50 -17.76
N GLY A 440 12.36 3.93 -19.00
CA GLY A 440 12.14 3.08 -20.16
C GLY A 440 10.76 2.42 -20.24
N SER A 441 9.92 2.56 -19.22
CA SER A 441 8.59 1.94 -19.20
C SER A 441 7.62 2.62 -20.17
N ALA A 442 6.67 1.85 -20.72
CA ALA A 442 5.60 2.39 -21.56
C ALA A 442 4.75 3.42 -20.80
N ILE A 443 4.54 3.19 -19.49
CA ILE A 443 3.77 4.11 -18.66
C ILE A 443 4.49 5.42 -18.41
N PHE A 444 5.81 5.42 -18.22
CA PHE A 444 6.58 6.67 -18.16
C PHE A 444 6.43 7.47 -19.44
N ARG A 445 6.59 6.81 -20.60
CA ARG A 445 6.47 7.47 -21.91
C ARG A 445 5.10 8.11 -22.09
N ALA A 446 4.05 7.40 -21.71
CA ALA A 446 2.68 7.90 -21.75
C ALA A 446 2.45 9.06 -20.78
N ASP A 447 2.93 8.94 -19.54
CA ASP A 447 2.77 9.97 -18.51
C ASP A 447 3.56 11.26 -18.81
N ALA A 448 4.66 11.14 -19.56
CA ALA A 448 5.53 12.24 -19.97
C ALA A 448 5.16 12.84 -21.34
N THR A 449 4.07 12.38 -21.97
CA THR A 449 3.63 12.87 -23.28
C THR A 449 2.37 13.73 -23.14
N TRP A 450 2.43 14.91 -23.75
CA TRP A 450 1.45 15.97 -23.65
C TRP A 450 1.00 16.40 -25.04
N CYS A 451 -0.29 16.35 -25.30
CA CYS A 451 -0.89 16.77 -26.56
C CYS A 451 -1.33 18.23 -26.43
N PRO A 452 -0.62 19.19 -27.05
CA PRO A 452 -0.93 20.60 -26.87
C PRO A 452 -2.22 20.95 -27.61
N LEU A 453 -3.17 21.55 -26.89
CA LEU A 453 -4.36 22.16 -27.44
C LEU A 453 -4.07 23.66 -27.57
N THR A 454 -3.82 24.09 -28.80
CA THR A 454 -3.47 25.49 -29.08
C THR A 454 -4.74 26.27 -29.41
N GLY A 455 -5.00 27.33 -28.66
CA GLY A 455 -6.06 28.28 -28.95
C GLY A 455 -5.68 29.23 -30.09
N ASP A 456 -6.67 29.90 -30.67
CA ASP A 456 -6.44 30.85 -31.77
C ASP A 456 -5.57 32.05 -31.36
N ASP A 457 -5.47 32.32 -30.06
CA ASP A 457 -4.63 33.37 -29.47
C ASP A 457 -3.18 32.92 -29.18
N GLY A 458 -2.80 31.72 -29.62
CA GLY A 458 -1.47 31.14 -29.44
C GLY A 458 -1.19 30.64 -28.02
N ARG A 459 -2.17 30.68 -27.11
CA ARG A 459 -2.06 30.04 -25.79
C ARG A 459 -2.27 28.54 -25.92
N VAL A 460 -1.67 27.81 -24.99
CA VAL A 460 -1.63 26.35 -25.06
C VAL A 460 -2.15 25.76 -23.76
N THR A 461 -3.04 24.77 -23.89
CA THR A 461 -3.41 23.87 -22.81
C THR A 461 -2.75 22.51 -23.06
N LEU A 462 -2.08 21.97 -22.05
CA LEU A 462 -1.35 20.70 -22.19
C LEU A 462 -2.24 19.55 -21.72
N ARG A 463 -2.81 18.80 -22.67
CA ARG A 463 -3.60 17.59 -22.39
C ARG A 463 -2.70 16.38 -22.22
N SER A 464 -3.01 15.49 -21.29
CA SER A 464 -2.29 14.22 -21.14
C SER A 464 -2.60 13.24 -22.28
N ASP A 465 -1.58 12.55 -22.81
CA ASP A 465 -1.76 11.53 -23.86
C ASP A 465 -2.57 10.32 -23.37
N ASN A 466 -2.24 9.77 -22.20
CA ASN A 466 -2.95 8.62 -21.64
C ASN A 466 -4.17 8.97 -20.76
N TYR A 467 -4.40 10.26 -20.51
CA TYR A 467 -5.64 10.76 -19.91
C TYR A 467 -6.24 11.90 -20.75
N PRO A 468 -6.87 11.59 -21.91
CA PRO A 468 -7.34 12.60 -22.86
C PRO A 468 -8.43 13.54 -22.34
N ALA A 469 -9.09 13.22 -21.24
CA ALA A 469 -10.05 14.13 -20.60
C ALA A 469 -9.35 15.20 -19.73
N ARG A 470 -8.04 15.10 -19.51
CA ARG A 470 -7.33 15.88 -18.49
C ARG A 470 -6.23 16.76 -19.02
N VAL A 471 -6.09 17.92 -18.40
CA VAL A 471 -5.13 18.95 -18.75
C VAL A 471 -4.30 19.35 -17.54
N ILE A 472 -3.08 19.84 -17.77
CA ILE A 472 -2.26 20.41 -16.69
C ILE A 472 -3.00 21.61 -16.11
N HIS A 473 -3.22 21.58 -14.80
CA HIS A 473 -4.00 22.57 -14.05
C HIS A 473 -3.27 22.95 -12.75
N TYR A 474 -3.25 24.25 -12.45
CA TYR A 474 -2.74 24.79 -11.19
C TYR A 474 -3.88 24.88 -10.17
N ARG A 475 -3.74 24.14 -9.07
CA ARG A 475 -4.80 23.94 -8.09
C ARG A 475 -4.78 24.98 -6.98
N PRO A 476 -5.91 25.17 -6.27
CA PRO A 476 -5.99 26.09 -5.13
C PRO A 476 -5.04 25.77 -3.97
N ASP A 477 -4.62 24.51 -3.83
CA ASP A 477 -3.64 24.05 -2.84
C ASP A 477 -2.20 24.46 -3.18
N GLY A 478 -1.98 25.09 -4.34
CA GLY A 478 -0.68 25.56 -4.81
C GLY A 478 0.14 24.53 -5.58
N GLU A 479 -0.41 23.34 -5.85
CA GLU A 479 0.24 22.30 -6.64
C GLU A 479 -0.20 22.30 -8.11
N LEU A 480 0.64 21.73 -8.97
CA LEU A 480 0.30 21.43 -10.36
C LEU A 480 -0.16 19.97 -10.47
N GLY A 481 -1.29 19.76 -11.14
CA GLY A 481 -1.82 18.43 -11.41
C GLY A 481 -2.42 18.28 -12.80
N ILE A 482 -3.04 17.13 -13.06
CA ILE A 482 -3.90 16.92 -14.23
C ILE A 482 -5.36 16.71 -13.80
N ASP A 483 -6.24 17.57 -14.28
CA ASP A 483 -7.66 17.58 -13.89
C ASP A 483 -8.56 17.65 -15.12
N GLU A 484 -9.80 17.18 -14.98
CA GLU A 484 -10.84 17.37 -15.99
C GLU A 484 -11.33 18.81 -15.92
N THR A 485 -11.66 19.39 -17.07
CA THR A 485 -12.19 20.75 -17.13
C THR A 485 -13.56 20.82 -16.47
N ASP A 486 -13.72 21.74 -15.52
CA ASP A 486 -15.03 22.09 -14.94
C ASP A 486 -15.81 23.10 -15.80
N GLY A 487 -15.20 23.58 -16.89
CA GLY A 487 -15.79 24.54 -17.83
C GLY A 487 -15.79 25.99 -17.33
N THR A 488 -15.24 26.26 -16.15
CA THR A 488 -15.21 27.60 -15.57
C THR A 488 -14.08 28.45 -16.19
N PRO A 489 -14.25 29.79 -16.23
CA PRO A 489 -13.17 30.68 -16.64
C PRO A 489 -11.94 30.60 -15.72
N GLY A 490 -12.16 30.34 -14.42
CA GLY A 490 -11.08 30.18 -13.43
C GLY A 490 -10.21 28.97 -13.74
N PHE A 491 -10.82 27.81 -13.98
CA PHE A 491 -10.10 26.60 -14.40
C PHE A 491 -9.39 26.80 -15.73
N THR A 492 -10.06 27.44 -16.69
CA THR A 492 -9.47 27.72 -18.00
C THR A 492 -8.21 28.57 -17.85
N ALA A 493 -8.24 29.64 -17.05
CA ALA A 493 -7.06 30.45 -16.77
C ALA A 493 -5.97 29.67 -16.00
N ALA A 494 -6.35 28.78 -15.09
CA ALA A 494 -5.43 27.98 -14.28
C ALA A 494 -4.86 26.75 -15.01
N SER A 495 -5.33 26.44 -16.22
CA SER A 495 -4.84 25.31 -17.05
C SER A 495 -4.23 25.74 -18.39
N THR A 496 -4.25 27.04 -18.68
CA THR A 496 -3.76 27.62 -19.94
C THR A 496 -2.41 28.29 -19.73
N TRP A 497 -1.52 28.15 -20.72
CA TRP A 497 -0.14 28.60 -20.68
C TRP A 497 0.19 29.52 -21.85
N ILE A 498 0.94 30.58 -21.57
CA ILE A 498 1.57 31.43 -22.59
C ILE A 498 2.98 30.88 -22.82
N VAL A 499 3.28 30.51 -24.06
CA VAL A 499 4.60 29.98 -24.43
C VAL A 499 5.55 31.16 -24.65
N ARG A 500 6.62 31.23 -23.85
CA ARG A 500 7.72 32.18 -24.02
C ARG A 500 8.94 31.43 -24.53
N LYS A 501 9.63 31.95 -25.55
CA LYS A 501 10.94 31.40 -25.96
C LYS A 501 11.91 31.49 -24.79
N GLY A 502 12.51 30.35 -24.44
CA GLY A 502 13.29 30.08 -23.21
C GLY A 502 14.55 30.89 -23.08
#